data_AF-A0A6H1ZK98-F1
#
_entry.id   AF-A0A6H1ZK98-F1
#
_cell.length_a   1.000
_cell.length_b   1.000
_cell.length_c   1.000
_cell.angle_alpha   90.00
_cell.angle_beta   90.00
_cell.angle_gamma   90.00
#
_symmetry.space_group_name_H-M   'P 1'
#
loop_
_entity.id
_entity.type
_entity.pdbx_description
1 polymer ?
#
loop_
_entity_poly.entity_id
_entity_poly.type
_entity_poly.pdbx_seq_one_letter_code
_entity_poly.pdbx_strand_id
1 'polypeptide(L)'
;MIADNVMKIDEFPDAVYYRVACSCGDPDCDITLELEYDEEFNDVALHVYETLSWNVYWGDGNWFTRFWRRLTGAWEMLSAGKVKVSGDLLFQNKLHIESLIDALQEGILKLEKKPC
;
A
#
# COMPACT_ATOMS: atom_id res chain seq x y z
N MET A 1 -6.59 3.75 7.65
CA MET A 1 -6.58 2.29 7.86
C MET A 1 -5.84 2.00 9.16
N ILE A 2 -6.34 1.10 10.00
CA ILE A 2 -5.59 0.56 11.15
C ILE A 2 -5.48 -0.95 10.90
N ALA A 3 -4.26 -1.44 10.74
CA ALA A 3 -3.98 -2.87 10.54
C ALA A 3 -4.31 -3.66 11.81
N ASP A 4 -4.96 -4.81 11.65
CA ASP A 4 -5.33 -5.71 12.75
C ASP A 4 -4.47 -6.98 12.74
N ASN A 5 -4.39 -7.64 11.59
CA ASN A 5 -3.68 -8.91 11.44
C ASN A 5 -2.91 -8.98 10.12
N VAL A 6 -1.77 -9.68 10.14
CA VAL A 6 -0.98 -10.01 8.95
C VAL A 6 -1.01 -11.53 8.77
N MET A 7 -1.50 -12.00 7.63
CA MET A 7 -1.73 -13.43 7.38
C MET A 7 -1.08 -13.83 6.06
N LYS A 8 -0.38 -14.97 6.03
CA LYS A 8 0.05 -15.58 4.77
C LYS A 8 -1.19 -16.10 4.03
N ILE A 9 -1.36 -15.71 2.78
CA ILE A 9 -2.52 -16.08 1.97
C ILE A 9 -2.17 -17.04 0.85
N ASP A 10 -0.95 -16.97 0.32
CA ASP A 10 -0.48 -17.88 -0.73
C ASP A 10 1.04 -18.01 -0.73
N GLU A 11 1.52 -19.08 -1.37
CA GLU A 11 2.95 -19.38 -1.52
C GLU A 11 3.20 -20.13 -2.83
N PHE A 12 4.08 -19.56 -3.63
CA PHE A 12 4.58 -20.06 -4.90
C PHE A 12 6.07 -20.38 -4.76
N PRO A 13 6.68 -21.07 -5.75
CA PRO A 13 8.10 -21.45 -5.68
C PRO A 13 9.06 -20.25 -5.53
N ASP A 14 8.69 -19.12 -6.11
CA ASP A 14 9.45 -17.88 -6.23
C ASP A 14 8.80 -16.69 -5.48
N ALA A 15 7.55 -16.82 -5.03
CA ALA A 15 6.83 -15.72 -4.38
C ALA A 15 6.04 -16.15 -3.14
N VAL A 16 5.90 -15.25 -2.17
CA VAL A 16 5.05 -15.44 -0.99
C VAL A 16 4.14 -14.23 -0.80
N TYR A 17 2.84 -14.50 -0.59
CA TYR A 17 1.82 -13.48 -0.46
C TYR A 17 1.29 -13.39 0.97
N TYR A 18 1.17 -12.16 1.47
CA TYR A 18 0.58 -11.83 2.75
C TYR A 18 -0.56 -10.82 2.59
N ARG A 19 -1.60 -10.96 3.40
CA ARG A 19 -2.68 -9.98 3.55
C ARG A 19 -2.53 -9.26 4.87
N VAL A 20 -2.52 -7.94 4.82
CA VAL A 20 -2.65 -7.05 5.98
C VAL A 20 -4.12 -6.65 6.08
N ALA A 21 -4.84 -7.26 7.01
CA ALA A 21 -6.26 -7.01 7.22
C ALA A 21 -6.50 -5.69 7.97
N CYS A 22 -7.43 -4.89 7.49
CA CYS A 22 -7.94 -3.72 8.17
C CYS A 22 -8.91 -4.11 9.28
N SER A 23 -8.78 -3.47 10.44
CA SER A 23 -9.69 -3.62 11.59
C SER A 23 -11.15 -3.26 11.28
N CYS A 24 -11.45 -2.53 10.20
CA CYS A 24 -12.83 -2.23 9.80
C CYS A 24 -13.58 -3.43 9.19
N GLY A 25 -12.86 -4.51 8.83
CA GLY A 25 -13.43 -5.72 8.24
C GLY A 25 -13.87 -5.59 6.78
N ASP A 26 -13.66 -4.43 6.14
CA ASP A 26 -13.91 -4.24 4.70
C ASP A 26 -12.69 -4.70 3.89
N PRO A 27 -12.81 -5.73 3.03
CA PRO A 27 -11.70 -6.21 2.20
C PRO A 27 -11.14 -5.17 1.24
N ASP A 28 -11.93 -4.16 0.85
CA ASP A 28 -11.44 -3.06 -0.01
C ASP A 28 -10.42 -2.18 0.74
N CYS A 29 -10.35 -2.26 2.07
CA CYS A 29 -9.38 -1.55 2.89
C CYS A 29 -8.11 -2.37 3.18
N ASP A 30 -7.99 -3.59 2.66
CA ASP A 30 -6.84 -4.45 2.96
C ASP A 30 -5.66 -4.17 2.01
N ILE A 31 -4.45 -4.47 2.50
CA ILE A 31 -3.23 -4.40 1.72
C ILE A 31 -2.75 -5.82 1.43
N THR A 32 -2.30 -6.07 0.21
CA THR A 32 -1.62 -7.31 -0.15
C THR A 32 -0.13 -7.04 -0.30
N LEU A 33 0.70 -7.84 0.36
CA LEU A 33 2.15 -7.82 0.24
C LEU A 33 2.57 -9.05 -0.53
N GLU A 34 3.47 -8.88 -1.48
CA GLU A 34 4.10 -9.96 -2.23
C GLU A 34 5.61 -9.81 -2.12
N LEU A 35 6.26 -10.88 -1.71
CA LEU A 35 7.71 -11.02 -1.72
C LEU A 35 8.09 -12.00 -2.81
N GLU A 36 8.72 -11.51 -3.87
CA GLU A 36 9.11 -12.28 -5.05
C GLU A 36 10.64 -12.36 -5.14
N TYR A 37 11.15 -13.51 -5.58
CA TYR A 37 12.54 -13.69 -5.99
C TYR A 37 12.63 -13.73 -7.51
N ASP A 38 13.27 -12.71 -8.07
CA ASP A 38 13.47 -12.58 -9.51
C ASP A 38 14.73 -13.37 -9.91
N GLU A 39 14.53 -14.50 -10.60
CA GLU A 39 15.61 -15.37 -11.07
C GLU A 39 16.47 -14.71 -12.16
N GLU A 40 15.91 -13.81 -12.97
CA GLU A 40 16.61 -13.17 -14.09
C GLU A 40 17.65 -12.16 -13.57
N PHE A 41 17.27 -11.40 -12.54
CA PHE A 41 18.12 -10.39 -11.92
C PHE A 41 18.78 -10.86 -10.62
N ASN A 42 18.47 -12.07 -10.16
CA ASN A 42 18.93 -12.67 -8.90
C ASN A 42 18.71 -11.72 -7.71
N ASP A 43 17.50 -11.18 -7.59
CA ASP A 43 17.18 -10.18 -6.58
C ASP A 43 15.81 -10.44 -5.93
N VAL A 44 15.58 -9.84 -4.76
CA VAL A 44 14.31 -9.96 -4.05
C VAL A 44 13.53 -8.65 -4.20
N ALA A 45 12.26 -8.76 -4.58
CA ALA A 45 11.33 -7.66 -4.70
C ALA A 45 10.23 -7.74 -3.65
N LEU A 46 9.88 -6.59 -3.05
CA LEU A 46 8.68 -6.44 -2.23
C LEU A 46 7.69 -5.56 -2.98
N HIS A 47 6.51 -6.09 -3.22
CA HIS A 47 5.37 -5.43 -3.83
C HIS A 47 4.30 -5.18 -2.76
N VAL A 48 3.82 -3.94 -2.69
CA VAL A 48 2.74 -3.55 -1.78
C VAL A 48 1.57 -3.08 -2.63
N TYR A 49 0.51 -3.88 -2.66
CA TYR A 49 -0.73 -3.59 -3.38
C TYR A 49 -1.78 -3.02 -2.43
N GLU A 50 -2.22 -1.78 -2.67
CA GLU A 50 -3.31 -1.16 -1.93
C GLU A 50 -4.38 -0.62 -2.89
N THR A 51 -5.65 -0.85 -2.55
CA THR A 51 -6.76 -0.15 -3.21
C THR A 51 -6.95 1.22 -2.56
N LEU A 52 -6.46 2.26 -3.19
CA LEU A 52 -6.65 3.64 -2.79
C LEU A 52 -8.04 4.15 -3.20
N SER A 53 -8.73 4.74 -2.24
CA SER A 53 -9.93 5.53 -2.52
C SER A 53 -9.54 6.92 -3.00
N TRP A 54 -10.23 7.44 -4.01
CA TRP A 54 -10.02 8.81 -4.50
C TRP A 54 -10.13 9.85 -3.38
N ASN A 55 -9.04 10.57 -3.18
CA ASN A 55 -8.96 11.67 -2.23
C ASN A 55 -8.71 12.99 -2.98
N VAL A 56 -9.62 13.95 -2.82
CA VAL A 56 -9.57 15.28 -3.47
C VAL A 56 -8.44 16.15 -2.93
N TYR A 57 -7.86 15.79 -1.79
CA TYR A 57 -7.08 16.73 -0.99
C TYR A 57 -5.63 16.95 -1.44
N TRP A 58 -5.10 16.20 -2.41
CA TRP A 58 -3.68 16.31 -2.76
C TRP A 58 -3.46 16.47 -4.28
N GLY A 59 -2.84 17.58 -4.66
CA GLY A 59 -2.46 17.92 -6.04
C GLY A 59 -2.44 19.43 -6.31
N ASP A 60 -1.25 20.00 -6.41
CA ASP A 60 -1.03 21.36 -6.89
C ASP A 60 -1.32 21.43 -8.40
N GLY A 61 -2.37 22.16 -8.76
CA GLY A 61 -2.80 22.34 -10.13
C GLY A 61 -3.73 23.55 -10.24
N ASN A 62 -3.65 24.25 -11.38
CA ASN A 62 -4.46 25.43 -11.67
C ASN A 62 -5.98 25.17 -11.47
N TRP A 63 -6.73 26.22 -11.15
CA TRP A 63 -8.17 26.15 -10.84
C TRP A 63 -8.99 25.32 -11.86
N PHE A 64 -8.64 25.42 -13.14
CA PHE A 64 -9.29 24.67 -14.22
C PHE A 64 -9.09 23.15 -14.08
N THR A 65 -7.88 22.68 -13.77
CA THR A 65 -7.61 21.24 -13.63
C THR A 65 -8.28 20.66 -12.38
N ARG A 66 -8.39 21.46 -11.31
CA ARG A 66 -9.15 21.12 -10.10
C ARG A 66 -10.65 21.03 -10.38
N PHE A 67 -11.21 21.93 -11.19
CA PHE A 67 -12.63 21.93 -11.54
C PHE A 67 -12.99 20.70 -12.39
N TRP A 68 -12.20 20.41 -13.42
CA TRP A 68 -12.42 19.21 -14.25
C TRP A 68 -12.24 17.92 -13.45
N ARG A 69 -11.22 17.81 -12.58
CA ARG A 69 -11.07 16.65 -11.67
C ARG A 69 -12.28 16.43 -10.76
N ARG A 70 -12.91 17.51 -10.28
CA ARG A 70 -14.11 17.42 -9.44
C ARG A 70 -15.31 16.92 -10.24
N LEU A 71 -15.48 17.39 -11.47
CA LEU A 71 -16.57 16.93 -12.35
C LEU A 71 -16.39 15.48 -12.79
N THR A 72 -15.18 15.09 -13.21
CA THR A 72 -14.91 13.70 -13.60
C THR A 72 -14.95 12.76 -12.41
N GLY A 73 -14.41 13.15 -11.25
CA GLY A 73 -14.52 12.37 -10.02
C GLY A 73 -15.96 12.25 -9.53
N ALA A 74 -16.77 13.30 -9.64
CA ALA A 74 -18.21 13.24 -9.33
C ALA A 74 -18.96 12.32 -10.30
N TRP A 75 -18.61 12.34 -11.60
CA TRP A 75 -19.19 11.45 -12.59
C TRP A 75 -18.80 9.99 -12.37
N GLU A 76 -17.53 9.70 -12.08
CA GLU A 76 -17.08 8.35 -11.71
C GLU A 76 -17.74 7.87 -10.40
N MET A 77 -17.87 8.74 -9.39
CA MET A 77 -18.64 8.42 -8.17
C MET A 77 -20.11 8.13 -8.47
N LEU A 78 -20.74 8.89 -9.36
CA LEU A 78 -22.15 8.73 -9.72
C LEU A 78 -22.40 7.48 -10.59
N SER A 79 -21.45 7.10 -11.43
CA SER A 79 -21.60 5.98 -12.37
C SER A 79 -21.07 4.65 -11.84
N ALA A 80 -19.95 4.67 -11.10
CA ALA A 80 -19.29 3.47 -10.59
C ALA A 80 -19.43 3.28 -9.07
N GLY A 81 -19.87 4.31 -8.33
CA GLY A 81 -20.09 4.24 -6.87
C GLY A 81 -18.81 4.20 -6.02
N LYS A 82 -17.65 3.91 -6.61
CA LYS A 82 -16.32 3.96 -5.99
C LYS A 82 -15.28 4.28 -7.07
N VAL A 83 -14.23 5.04 -6.71
CA VAL A 83 -13.02 5.17 -7.52
C VAL A 83 -11.93 4.35 -6.84
N LYS A 84 -11.55 3.23 -7.46
CA LYS A 84 -10.46 2.34 -7.01
C LYS A 84 -9.20 2.71 -7.78
N VAL A 85 -8.18 3.18 -7.08
CA VAL A 85 -6.84 3.42 -7.65
C VAL A 85 -5.90 2.43 -7.01
N SER A 86 -5.15 1.64 -7.77
CA SER A 86 -4.15 0.75 -7.18
C SER A 86 -2.84 1.52 -7.00
N GLY A 87 -2.25 1.46 -5.81
CA GLY A 87 -0.90 1.94 -5.55
C GLY A 87 0.02 0.74 -5.36
N ASP A 88 1.11 0.72 -6.14
CA ASP A 88 2.14 -0.32 -6.05
C ASP A 88 3.45 0.33 -5.60
N LEU A 89 3.97 -0.11 -4.45
CA LEU A 89 5.33 0.24 -4.01
C LEU A 89 6.24 -0.95 -4.27
N LEU A 90 7.30 -0.71 -5.03
CA LEU A 90 8.28 -1.70 -5.43
C LEU A 90 9.63 -1.41 -4.77
N PHE A 91 10.12 -2.34 -3.97
CA PHE A 91 11.49 -2.33 -3.49
C PHE A 91 12.30 -3.33 -4.29
N GLN A 92 13.06 -2.84 -5.27
CA GLN A 92 14.03 -3.67 -5.98
C GLN A 92 15.26 -3.78 -5.11
N ASN A 93 15.67 -5.00 -4.79
CA ASN A 93 16.83 -5.37 -3.98
C ASN A 93 16.56 -5.65 -2.50
N LYS A 94 17.13 -6.76 -2.04
CA LYS A 94 17.11 -7.20 -0.65
C LYS A 94 17.58 -6.13 0.34
N LEU A 95 18.61 -5.35 -0.02
CA LEU A 95 19.15 -4.28 0.84
C LEU A 95 18.13 -3.19 1.16
N HIS A 96 17.26 -2.84 0.22
CA HIS A 96 16.22 -1.83 0.44
C HIS A 96 15.14 -2.36 1.39
N ILE A 97 14.79 -3.64 1.28
CA ILE A 97 13.83 -4.31 2.16
C ILE A 97 14.40 -4.39 3.59
N GLU A 98 15.66 -4.81 3.74
CA GLU A 98 16.34 -4.86 5.03
C GLU A 98 16.43 -3.47 5.68
N SER A 99 16.79 -2.44 4.91
CA SER A 99 16.85 -1.06 5.40
C SER A 99 15.49 -0.55 5.88
N LEU A 100 14.40 -0.94 5.19
CA LEU A 100 13.04 -0.62 5.62
C LEU A 100 12.68 -1.30 6.95
N ILE A 101 13.02 -2.59 7.09
CA ILE A 101 12.81 -3.35 8.34
C ILE A 101 13.57 -2.70 9.49
N ASP A 102 14.84 -2.34 9.29
CA ASP A 102 15.67 -1.69 10.30
C ASP A 102 15.07 -0.35 10.75
N ALA A 103 14.64 0.48 9.79
CA ALA A 103 14.01 1.77 10.08
C ALA A 103 12.70 1.61 10.90
N LEU A 104 11.90 0.58 10.58
CA LEU A 104 10.68 0.27 11.33
C LEU A 104 11.00 -0.19 12.76
N GLN A 105 11.98 -1.08 12.93
CA GLN A 105 12.41 -1.57 14.25
C GLN A 105 12.98 -0.46 15.13
N GLU A 106 13.85 0.41 14.58
CA GLU A 106 14.39 1.56 15.30
C GLU A 106 13.28 2.52 15.74
N GLY A 107 12.31 2.78 14.86
CA GLY A 107 11.14 3.60 15.15
C GLY A 107 10.33 3.06 16.33
N ILE A 108 10.05 1.74 16.34
CA ILE A 108 9.33 1.08 17.44
C ILE A 108 10.10 1.22 18.75
N LEU A 109 11.40 0.87 18.77
CA LEU A 109 12.24 0.94 19.97
C LEU A 109 12.31 2.35 20.56
N LYS A 110 12.29 3.39 19.71
CA LYS A 110 12.27 4.79 20.16
C LYS A 110 10.94 5.17 20.81
N LEU A 111 9.83 4.65 20.29
CA LEU A 111 8.49 4.93 20.80
C LEU A 111 8.20 4.17 22.10
N GLU A 112 8.67 2.93 22.24
CA GLU A 112 8.55 2.15 23.49
C GLU A 112 9.31 2.77 24.67
N LYS A 113 10.43 3.46 24.38
CA LYS A 113 11.23 4.14 25.42
C LYS A 113 10.62 5.43 25.96
N LYS A 114 9.51 5.93 25.39
CA LYS A 114 8.76 7.04 25.99
C LYS A 114 7.74 6.46 26.99
N PRO A 115 7.98 6.53 28.31
CA PRO A 115 6.90 6.32 29.26
C PRO A 115 5.83 7.41 29.04
N CYS A 116 4.56 7.00 29.08
CA CYS A 116 3.42 7.90 29.15
C CYS A 116 3.55 8.89 30.32
#